data_AF-A0A8S3K018-F1
#
_entry.id   AF-A0A8S3K018-F1
#
_cell.length_a   1.000
_cell.length_b   1.000
_cell.length_c   1.000
_cell.angle_alpha   90.00
_cell.angle_beta   90.00
_cell.angle_gamma   90.00
#
_symmetry.space_group_name_H-M   'P 1'
#
loop_
_entity.id
_entity.type
_entity.pdbx_description
1 polymer ?
#
loop_
_entity_poly.entity_id
_entity_poly.type
_entity_poly.pdbx_seq_one_letter_code
_entity_poly.pdbx_strand_id
1 'polypeptide(L)'
;QNRKIFAEQDAERAMVFLLLSENDDVRIAACQALAVMAESMLSRETIRNNDGILTLVQMMQKENPRLREFSTLAMSNLTQSNPNNIRYVVQDED
;
A
#
# COMPACT_ATOMS: atom_id res chain seq x y z
N GLN A 1 11.23 -22.19 -3.66
CA GLN A 1 11.47 -20.75 -3.40
C GLN A 1 10.77 -19.86 -4.43
N ASN A 2 10.98 -20.07 -5.73
CA ASN A 2 10.40 -19.22 -6.79
C ASN A 2 8.86 -19.14 -6.81
N ARG A 3 8.14 -20.24 -6.50
CA ARG A 3 6.66 -20.22 -6.43
C ARG A 3 6.12 -19.30 -5.34
N LYS A 4 6.85 -19.14 -4.23
CA LYS A 4 6.41 -18.30 -3.11
C LYS A 4 6.57 -16.83 -3.45
N ILE A 5 7.71 -16.46 -4.05
CA ILE A 5 8.01 -15.11 -4.52
C ILE A 5 7.00 -14.67 -5.59
N PHE A 6 6.66 -15.56 -6.52
CA PHE A 6 5.68 -15.26 -7.58
C PHE A 6 4.27 -15.07 -7.00
N ALA A 7 3.85 -15.94 -6.06
CA ALA A 7 2.56 -15.82 -5.39
C ALA A 7 2.48 -14.59 -4.47
N GLU A 8 3.59 -14.20 -3.83
CA GLU A 8 3.70 -12.97 -3.04
C GLU A 8 3.50 -11.75 -3.95
N GLN A 9 4.20 -11.67 -5.08
CA GLN A 9 4.03 -10.62 -6.10
C GLN A 9 2.59 -10.48 -6.61
N ASP A 10 1.92 -11.59 -6.85
CA ASP A 10 0.51 -11.59 -7.24
C ASP A 10 -0.41 -11.12 -6.10
N ALA A 11 -0.09 -11.45 -4.85
CA ALA A 11 -0.85 -11.03 -3.68
C ALA A 11 -0.76 -9.51 -3.45
N GLU A 12 0.43 -8.91 -3.53
CA GLU A 12 0.58 -7.46 -3.37
C GLU A 12 -0.23 -6.70 -4.43
N ARG A 13 -0.15 -7.17 -5.68
CA ARG A 13 -0.90 -6.58 -6.79
C ARG A 13 -2.41 -6.68 -6.58
N ALA A 14 -2.88 -7.85 -6.13
CA ALA A 14 -4.30 -8.03 -5.82
C ALA A 14 -4.75 -7.08 -4.70
N MET A 15 -3.95 -6.90 -3.65
CA MET A 15 -4.27 -5.98 -2.56
C MET A 15 -4.33 -4.53 -3.04
N VAL A 16 -3.39 -4.09 -3.89
CA VAL A 16 -3.43 -2.75 -4.48
C VAL A 16 -4.68 -2.56 -5.36
N PHE A 17 -5.07 -3.56 -6.14
CA PHE A 17 -6.32 -3.50 -6.90
C PHE A 17 -7.57 -3.37 -6.01
N LEU A 18 -7.60 -4.06 -4.87
CA LEU A 18 -8.72 -3.98 -3.93
C LEU A 18 -8.88 -2.61 -3.26
N LEU A 19 -7.82 -1.77 -3.23
CA LEU A 19 -7.93 -0.38 -2.77
C LEU A 19 -8.89 0.46 -3.64
N LEU A 20 -9.10 0.06 -4.90
CA LEU A 20 -10.01 0.73 -5.84
C LEU A 20 -11.47 0.27 -5.66
N SER A 21 -11.76 -0.61 -4.71
CA SER A 21 -13.13 -1.05 -4.43
C SER A 21 -14.01 0.12 -3.96
N GLU A 22 -15.29 0.06 -4.29
CA GLU A 22 -16.30 1.01 -3.77
C GLU A 22 -16.69 0.69 -2.32
N ASN A 23 -16.37 -0.52 -1.83
CA ASN A 23 -16.69 -0.95 -0.48
C ASN A 23 -15.58 -0.56 0.51
N ASP A 24 -15.93 0.28 1.48
CA ASP A 24 -15.01 0.74 2.53
C ASP A 24 -14.40 -0.39 3.35
N ASP A 25 -15.14 -1.44 3.69
CA ASP A 25 -14.63 -2.57 4.47
C ASP A 25 -13.58 -3.37 3.66
N VAL A 26 -13.80 -3.51 2.35
CA VAL A 26 -12.83 -4.15 1.44
C VAL A 26 -11.56 -3.31 1.35
N ARG A 27 -11.69 -1.99 1.22
CA ARG A 27 -10.54 -1.08 1.19
C ARG A 27 -9.77 -1.08 2.51
N ILE A 28 -10.46 -1.10 3.65
CA ILE A 28 -9.86 -1.20 4.98
C ILE A 28 -9.06 -2.51 5.11
N ALA A 29 -9.66 -3.64 4.74
CA ALA A 29 -8.99 -4.93 4.80
C ALA A 29 -7.74 -4.96 3.88
N ALA A 30 -7.83 -4.36 2.69
CA ALA A 30 -6.70 -4.23 1.78
C ALA A 30 -5.58 -3.35 2.38
N CYS A 31 -5.91 -2.20 2.99
CA CYS A 31 -4.93 -1.36 3.69
C CYS A 31 -4.22 -2.12 4.82
N GLN A 32 -4.97 -2.87 5.62
CA GLN A 32 -4.41 -3.68 6.71
C GLN A 32 -3.47 -4.77 6.18
N ALA A 33 -3.86 -5.48 5.13
CA ALA A 33 -3.01 -6.48 4.49
C ALA A 33 -1.72 -5.85 3.95
N LEU A 34 -1.83 -4.71 3.24
CA LEU A 34 -0.67 -3.98 2.73
C LEU A 34 0.27 -3.51 3.85
N ALA A 35 -0.27 -3.09 5.00
CA ALA A 35 0.55 -2.71 6.15
C ALA A 35 1.41 -3.87 6.66
N VAL A 36 0.85 -5.10 6.71
CA VAL A 36 1.60 -6.31 7.09
C VAL A 36 2.61 -6.69 6.00
N MET A 37 2.21 -6.65 4.73
CA MET A 37 3.09 -6.98 3.60
C MET A 37 4.27 -6.01 3.51
N ALA A 38 4.09 -4.74 3.89
CA ALA A 38 5.12 -3.72 3.89
C ALA A 38 6.29 -4.00 4.87
N GLU A 39 6.23 -5.04 5.71
CA GLU A 39 7.40 -5.53 6.46
C GLU A 39 8.48 -6.12 5.52
N SER A 40 8.07 -6.70 4.39
CA SER A 40 8.95 -7.27 3.37
C SER A 40 9.46 -6.20 2.40
N MET A 41 10.79 -6.13 2.21
CA MET A 41 11.41 -5.20 1.26
C MET A 41 10.93 -5.41 -0.18
N LEU A 42 10.76 -6.67 -0.59
CA LEU A 42 10.26 -7.02 -1.92
C LEU A 42 8.82 -6.52 -2.10
N SER A 43 7.97 -6.74 -1.11
CA SER A 43 6.57 -6.32 -1.16
C SER A 43 6.45 -4.80 -1.21
N ARG A 44 7.29 -4.06 -0.46
CA ARG A 44 7.35 -2.59 -0.55
C ARG A 44 7.66 -2.09 -1.98
N GLU A 45 8.56 -2.79 -2.68
CA GLU A 45 8.88 -2.47 -4.08
C GLU A 45 7.73 -2.83 -5.02
N THR A 46 7.13 -4.03 -4.87
CA THR A 46 5.96 -4.44 -5.66
C THR A 46 4.81 -3.45 -5.50
N ILE A 47 4.49 -3.06 -4.26
CA ILE A 47 3.40 -2.12 -3.95
C ILE A 47 3.66 -0.76 -4.60
N ARG A 48 4.88 -0.24 -4.51
CA ARG A 48 5.27 1.00 -5.20
C ARG A 48 5.11 0.88 -6.71
N ASN A 49 5.59 -0.21 -7.30
CA ASN A 49 5.57 -0.42 -8.75
C ASN A 49 4.16 -0.64 -9.32
N ASN A 50 3.15 -0.84 -8.47
CA ASN A 50 1.74 -0.99 -8.86
C ASN A 50 0.89 0.23 -8.47
N ASP A 51 1.49 1.42 -8.29
CA ASP A 51 0.78 2.67 -7.90
C ASP A 51 0.06 2.60 -6.54
N GLY A 52 0.47 1.66 -5.68
CA GLY A 52 -0.14 1.49 -4.35
C GLY A 52 0.11 2.68 -3.43
N ILE A 53 1.28 3.34 -3.55
CA ILE A 53 1.61 4.54 -2.77
C ILE A 53 0.67 5.70 -3.14
N LEU A 54 0.53 6.01 -4.42
CA LEU A 54 -0.35 7.08 -4.90
C LEU A 54 -1.80 6.83 -4.47
N THR A 55 -2.27 5.59 -4.63
CA THR A 55 -3.63 5.19 -4.22
C THR A 55 -3.85 5.41 -2.72
N LEU A 56 -2.88 5.03 -1.88
CA LEU A 56 -2.95 5.25 -0.43
C LEU A 56 -2.95 6.75 -0.07
N VAL A 57 -2.17 7.59 -0.76
CA VAL A 57 -2.20 9.06 -0.58
C VAL A 57 -3.59 9.62 -0.86
N GLN A 58 -4.19 9.24 -1.98
CA GLN A 58 -5.55 9.68 -2.34
C GLN A 58 -6.61 9.22 -1.34
N MET A 59 -6.44 8.03 -0.76
CA MET A 59 -7.35 7.49 0.27
C MET A 59 -7.25 8.25 1.59
N MET A 60 -6.06 8.66 2.01
CA MET A 60 -5.86 9.47 3.22
C MET A 60 -6.58 10.84 3.15
N GLN A 61 -6.77 11.37 1.94
CA GLN A 61 -7.47 12.62 1.71
C GLN A 61 -9.01 12.50 1.85
N LYS A 62 -9.57 11.28 1.94
CA LYS A 62 -11.03 11.06 2.07
C LYS A 62 -11.52 11.19 3.52
N GLU A 63 -12.80 11.50 3.69
CA GLU A 63 -13.41 11.80 5.02
C GLU A 63 -13.69 10.57 5.90
N ASN A 64 -13.45 9.34 5.44
CA ASN A 64 -13.64 8.14 6.28
C ASN A 64 -12.47 8.00 7.29
N PRO A 65 -12.71 8.15 8.61
CA PRO A 65 -11.63 8.15 9.61
C PRO A 65 -10.93 6.80 9.73
N ARG A 66 -11.66 5.69 9.60
CA ARG A 66 -11.07 4.34 9.66
C ARG A 66 -10.21 4.07 8.44
N LEU A 67 -10.68 4.49 7.26
CA LEU A 67 -9.90 4.35 6.04
C LEU A 67 -8.59 5.15 6.10
N ARG A 68 -8.66 6.35 6.68
CA ARG A 68 -7.49 7.21 6.92
C ARG A 68 -6.50 6.55 7.87
N GLU A 69 -6.96 6.03 9.01
CA GLU A 69 -6.10 5.35 9.98
C GLU A 69 -5.29 4.20 9.35
N PHE A 70 -5.97 3.29 8.65
CA PHE A 70 -5.31 2.13 8.06
C PHE A 70 -4.44 2.48 6.84
N SER A 71 -4.84 3.47 6.04
CA SER A 71 -4.00 3.95 4.93
C SER A 71 -2.75 4.65 5.43
N THR A 72 -2.83 5.44 6.50
CA THR A 72 -1.66 6.04 7.16
C THR A 72 -0.75 4.98 7.76
N LEU A 73 -1.30 3.95 8.40
CA LEU A 73 -0.50 2.82 8.93
C LEU A 73 0.26 2.10 7.82
N ALA A 74 -0.43 1.75 6.72
CA ALA A 74 0.20 1.12 5.56
C ALA A 74 1.30 2.02 4.98
N MET A 75 1.05 3.33 4.86
CA MET A 75 2.03 4.30 4.37
C MET A 75 3.26 4.40 5.29
N SER A 76 3.05 4.39 6.61
CA SER A 76 4.14 4.41 7.59
C SER A 76 5.05 3.21 7.41
N ASN A 77 4.49 2.01 7.26
CA ASN A 77 5.27 0.80 7.05
C ASN A 77 5.96 0.78 5.67
N LEU A 78 5.32 1.33 4.62
CA LEU A 78 5.90 1.43 3.29
C LEU A 78 7.09 2.39 3.23
N THR A 79 7.08 3.45 4.04
CA THR A 79 8.13 4.48 4.07
C THR A 79 9.19 4.21 5.14
N GLN A 80 8.90 3.38 6.15
CA GLN A 80 9.82 3.05 7.24
C GLN A 80 11.14 2.50 6.70
N SER A 81 12.23 3.24 6.98
CA SER A 81 13.59 2.89 6.55
C SER A 81 13.72 2.60 5.04
N ASN A 82 12.84 3.18 4.21
CA ASN A 82 12.83 3.01 2.76
C ASN A 82 12.93 4.37 2.04
N PRO A 83 14.16 4.87 1.78
CA PRO A 83 14.38 6.14 1.12
C PRO A 83 13.74 6.27 -0.27
N ASN A 84 13.58 5.15 -0.98
CA ASN A 84 12.95 5.15 -2.30
C ASN A 84 11.45 5.44 -2.21
N ASN A 85 10.77 4.82 -1.25
CA ASN A 85 9.35 5.08 -1.03
C ASN A 85 9.12 6.47 -0.44
N ILE A 86 10.00 6.93 0.47
CA ILE A 86 9.96 8.30 0.99
C ILE A 86 10.06 9.32 -0.15
N ARG A 87 11.04 9.15 -1.05
CA ARG A 87 11.21 10.04 -2.22
C ARG A 87 9.98 10.04 -3.11
N TYR A 88 9.37 8.88 -3.33
CA TYR A 88 8.17 8.76 -4.15
C TYR A 88 6.99 9.55 -3.54
N VAL A 89 6.75 9.40 -2.22
CA VAL A 89 5.69 10.15 -1.52
C VAL A 89 5.90 11.67 -1.59
N VAL A 90 7.15 12.14 -1.47
CA VAL A 90 7.48 13.57 -1.49
C VAL A 90 7.44 14.16 -2.91
N GLN A 91 7.66 13.35 -3.95
CA GLN A 91 7.64 13.80 -5.35
C GLN A 91 6.22 13.95 -5.92
N ASP A 92 5.21 13.33 -5.31
CA ASP A 92 3.80 13.45 -5.74
C ASP A 92 3.13 14.76 -5.23
N GLU A 93 3.84 15.66 -4.53
CA GLU A 93 3.31 16.95 -4.04
C GLU A 93 3.53 18.16 -4.97
N ASP A 94 4.09 17.98 -6.17
CA ASP A 94 4.32 19.05 -7.18
C ASP A 94 3.21 19.18 -8.24
#